data_AF-A0A1W9PF96-F1
#
_entry.id   AF-A0A1W9PF96-F1
#
_cell.length_a   1.000
_cell.length_b   1.000
_cell.length_c   1.000
_cell.angle_alpha   90.00
_cell.angle_beta   90.00
_cell.angle_gamma   90.00
#
_symmetry.space_group_name_H-M   'P 1'
#
loop_
_entity.id
_entity.type
_entity.pdbx_description
1 polymer ?
#
loop_
_entity_poly.entity_id
_entity_poly.type
_entity_poly.pdbx_seq_one_letter_code
_entity_poly.pdbx_strand_id
1 'polypeptide(L)' 'MEQGLLKKINPGSAAQALLGMTNALIYKWLMSNEDYSLQKEADVIMEIFFKGILIES' A
#
# COMPACT_ATOMS: atom_id res chain seq x y z
N MET A 1 11.22 15.93 -10.06
CA MET A 1 10.06 15.01 -9.95
C MET A 1 9.62 14.69 -11.36
N GLU A 2 9.86 13.46 -11.81
CA GLU A 2 9.51 13.03 -13.17
C GLU A 2 7.99 13.05 -13.33
N GLN A 3 7.50 14.00 -14.12
CA GLN A 3 6.09 14.13 -14.44
C GLN A 3 5.74 13.04 -15.48
N GLY A 4 5.14 11.93 -15.04
CA GLY A 4 4.65 10.91 -15.98
C GLY A 4 4.45 9.50 -15.42
N LEU A 5 4.94 9.17 -14.22
CA LEU A 5 4.87 7.79 -13.70
C LEU A 5 3.54 7.45 -13.00
N LEU A 6 2.81 8.46 -12.52
CA LEU A 6 1.61 8.27 -11.70
C LEU A 6 0.34 8.56 -12.51
N LYS A 7 -0.67 7.71 -12.34
CA LYS A 7 -2.04 7.93 -12.81
C LYS A 7 -2.56 9.28 -12.31
N LYS A 8 -3.50 9.88 -13.04
CA LYS A 8 -4.14 11.14 -12.67
C LYS A 8 -5.20 10.91 -11.57
N ILE A 9 -4.73 10.57 -10.38
CA ILE A 9 -5.54 10.33 -9.17
C ILE A 9 -5.42 11.47 -8.18
N ASN A 10 -6.45 11.66 -7.36
CA ASN A 10 -6.41 12.62 -6.27
C ASN A 10 -5.36 12.19 -5.21
N PRO A 11 -4.35 13.02 -4.89
CA PRO A 11 -3.30 12.65 -3.93
C PRO A 11 -3.83 12.37 -2.52
N GLY A 12 -4.88 13.08 -2.09
CA GLY A 12 -5.53 12.86 -0.79
C GLY A 12 -6.20 11.48 -0.71
N SER A 13 -6.90 11.07 -1.78
CA SER A 13 -7.47 9.73 -1.87
C SER A 13 -6.39 8.64 -1.86
N ALA A 14 -5.27 8.85 -2.56
CA ALA A 14 -4.15 7.91 -2.56
C ALA A 14 -3.51 7.80 -1.17
N ALA A 15 -3.31 8.91 -0.47
CA ALA A 15 -2.78 8.93 0.89
C ALA A 15 -3.71 8.19 1.87
N GLN A 16 -5.03 8.40 1.78
CA GLN A 16 -6.02 7.69 2.61
C GLN A 16 -6.04 6.19 2.31
N ALA A 17 -5.91 5.79 1.04
CA ALA A 17 -5.82 4.39 0.67
C ALA A 17 -4.58 3.72 1.29
N LEU A 18 -3.40 4.35 1.19
CA LEU A 18 -2.16 3.85 1.78
C LEU A 18 -2.29 3.73 3.32
N LEU A 19 -2.81 4.77 3.97
CA LEU A 19 -3.05 4.76 5.42
C LEU A 19 -3.98 3.61 5.84
N GLY A 20 -5.07 3.40 5.10
CA GLY A 20 -6.01 2.30 5.34
C GLY A 20 -5.34 0.92 5.22
N MET A 21 -4.53 0.72 4.18
CA MET A 21 -3.78 -0.53 3.97
C MET A 21 -2.77 -0.77 5.10
N THR A 22 -2.03 0.26 5.51
CA THR A 22 -1.06 0.17 6.63
C THR A 22 -1.76 -0.15 7.94
N ASN A 23 -2.88 0.51 8.25
CA ASN A 23 -3.65 0.22 9.45
C ASN A 23 -4.17 -1.22 9.44
N ALA A 24 -4.69 -1.71 8.31
CA ALA A 24 -5.14 -3.09 8.17
C ALA A 24 -4.01 -4.10 8.43
N LEU A 25 -2.79 -3.83 7.93
CA LEU A 25 -1.60 -4.64 8.21
C LEU A 25 -1.29 -4.68 9.71
N ILE A 26 -1.27 -3.51 10.36
CA ILE A 26 -0.98 -3.41 11.80
C ILE A 26 -2.02 -4.17 12.61
N TYR A 27 -3.32 -4.01 12.31
CA TYR A 27 -4.37 -4.74 13.00
C TYR A 27 -4.24 -6.25 12.80
N LYS A 28 -3.98 -6.70 11.57
CA LYS A 28 -3.78 -8.13 11.27
C LYS A 28 -2.57 -8.69 12.03
N TRP A 29 -1.48 -7.93 12.10
CA TRP A 29 -0.29 -8.32 12.86
C TRP A 29 -0.56 -8.44 14.36
N LEU A 30 -1.21 -7.44 14.96
CA LEU A 30 -1.54 -7.42 16.40
C LEU A 30 -2.53 -8.51 16.81
N MET A 31 -3.39 -8.96 15.88
CA MET A 31 -4.40 -9.99 16.13
C MET A 31 -3.94 -11.40 15.73
N SER A 32 -2.75 -11.53 15.13
CA SER A 32 -2.21 -12.82 14.71
C SER A 32 -1.72 -13.61 15.92
N ASN A 33 -2.17 -14.86 16.03
CA ASN A 33 -1.61 -15.85 16.97
C ASN A 33 -0.46 -16.67 16.34
N GLU A 34 -0.13 -16.40 15.09
CA GLU A 34 0.92 -17.08 14.33
C GLU A 34 2.14 -16.17 14.10
N ASP A 35 3.29 -16.78 13.79
CA ASP A 35 4.49 -16.09 13.35
C ASP A 35 4.20 -15.30 12.06
N TYR A 36 3.94 -14.00 12.24
CA TYR A 36 3.50 -13.11 11.19
C TYR A 36 4.68 -12.31 10.64
N SER A 37 5.08 -12.59 9.39
CA SER A 37 6.17 -11.87 8.73
C SER A 37 5.68 -10.52 8.19
N LEU A 38 5.75 -9.50 9.06
CA LEU A 38 5.33 -8.13 8.74
C LEU A 38 6.00 -7.58 7.47
N GLN A 39 7.28 -7.92 7.25
CA GLN A 39 8.04 -7.47 6.09
C GLN A 39 7.45 -7.97 4.77
N LYS A 40 7.15 -9.28 4.67
CA LYS A 40 6.59 -9.88 3.45
C LYS A 40 5.24 -9.26 3.09
N GLU A 41 4.42 -9.00 4.08
CA GLU A 41 3.07 -8.44 3.88
C GLU A 41 3.12 -6.94 3.56
N ALA A 42 4.10 -6.22 4.11
CA ALA A 42 4.37 -4.84 3.72
C ALA A 42 4.80 -4.74 2.24
N ASP A 43 5.68 -5.65 1.78
CA ASP A 43 6.10 -5.70 0.37
C ASP A 43 4.89 -5.91 -0.56
N VAL A 44 3.99 -6.82 -0.20
CA VAL A 44 2.74 -7.08 -0.96
C VAL A 44 1.84 -5.84 -0.99
N ILE A 45 1.64 -5.17 0.14
CA ILE A 45 0.83 -3.95 0.20
C ILE A 45 1.41 -2.85 -0.67
N MET A 46 2.73 -2.68 -0.66
CA MET A 46 3.42 -1.70 -1.49
C MET A 46 3.27 -2.02 -2.98
N GLU A 47 3.40 -3.29 -3.36
CA GLU A 47 3.16 -3.73 -4.75
C GLU A 47 1.73 -3.41 -5.20
N ILE A 48 0.72 -3.75 -4.39
CA ILE A 48 -0.69 -3.49 -4.68
C ILE A 48 -0.95 -1.99 -4.81
N PHE A 49 -0.45 -1.19 -3.86
CA PHE A 49 -0.61 0.25 -3.87
C PHE A 49 -0.01 0.86 -5.14
N PHE A 50 1.23 0.52 -5.47
CA PHE A 50 1.91 1.05 -6.66
C PHE A 50 1.29 0.57 -7.97
N LYS A 51 0.85 -0.69 -8.10
CA LYS A 51 0.03 -1.12 -9.25
C LYS A 51 -1.22 -0.26 -9.43
N GLY A 52 -1.86 0.12 -8.32
CA GLY A 52 -3.04 0.98 -8.32
C GLY A 52 -2.77 2.37 -8.86
N ILE A 53 -1.59 2.94 -8.57
CA ILE A 53 -1.29 4.36 -8.83
C ILE A 53 -0.30 4.65 -9.95
N LEU A 54 0.47 3.66 -10.40
CA LEU A 54 1.39 3.82 -11.53
C LEU A 54 0.64 3.69 -12.86
N ILE A 55 1.08 4.43 -13.88
CA ILE A 55 0.66 4.21 -15.26
C ILE A 55 1.29 2.89 -15.71
N GLU A 56 0.47 1.90 -16.09
CA GLU A 56 0.98 0.66 -16.65
C GLU A 56 1.81 1.00 -17.90
N SER A 57 3.05 0.51 -17.93
CA SER A 57 3.99 0.67 -19.05
C SER A 57 3.76 -0.41 -20.10
#